data_AF-A0A7X6WV48-F1
#
_entry.id   AF-A0A7X6WV48-F1
#
_cell.length_a   1.000
_cell.length_b   1.000
_cell.length_c   1.000
_cell.angle_alpha   90.00
_cell.angle_beta   90.00
_cell.angle_gamma   90.00
#
_symmetry.space_group_name_H-M   'P 1'
#
loop_
_entity.id
_entity.type
_entity.pdbx_description
1 polymer ?
#
loop_
_entity_poly.entity_id
_entity_poly.type
_entity_poly.pdbx_seq_one_letter_code
_entity_poly.pdbx_strand_id
1 'polypeptide(L)'
;MIRERLDELVLAIKRADSSLNLDEYIDDYLEYRRSELKAMNHYELLRELISEYNYSYKKRFKSSELIGFKVRIGDVVYVDFGKAYINEAGFQHFAIVIGYFNSKALIVPMSSNQSMYAQSYCPKTFCNGKKHLFRLPQMDALKHKSVLFLNDIKYINTARIIDVRGNIDPNSSLFKEISHRIDQLRIV
;
A
#
# COMPACT_ATOMS: atom_id res chain seq x y z
N MET A 1 -8.44 8.59 -27.74
CA MET A 1 -8.01 7.18 -27.87
C MET A 1 -8.18 6.38 -26.57
N ILE A 2 -7.28 6.44 -25.57
CA ILE A 2 -7.37 5.53 -24.39
C ILE A 2 -8.66 5.71 -23.59
N ARG A 3 -9.09 6.97 -23.39
CA ARG A 3 -10.32 7.26 -22.65
C ARG A 3 -11.56 6.69 -23.34
N GLU A 4 -11.64 6.81 -24.66
CA GLU A 4 -12.76 6.28 -25.45
C GLU A 4 -12.79 4.75 -25.39
N ARG A 5 -11.64 4.08 -25.58
CA ARG A 5 -11.51 2.62 -25.43
C ARG A 5 -11.92 2.14 -24.03
N LEU A 6 -11.55 2.90 -22.98
CA LEU A 6 -11.95 2.58 -21.61
C LEU A 6 -13.47 2.68 -21.42
N ASP A 7 -14.11 3.71 -21.97
CA ASP A 7 -15.56 3.89 -21.87
C ASP A 7 -16.32 2.74 -22.54
N GLU A 8 -15.86 2.26 -23.69
CA GLU A 8 -16.41 1.08 -24.39
C GLU A 8 -16.29 -0.20 -23.54
N LEU A 9 -15.10 -0.48 -23.00
CA LEU A 9 -14.87 -1.65 -22.14
C LEU A 9 -15.74 -1.60 -20.87
N VAL A 10 -15.88 -0.42 -20.26
CA VAL A 10 -16.77 -0.23 -19.10
C VAL A 10 -18.23 -0.51 -19.46
N LEU A 11 -18.67 -0.08 -20.64
CA LEU A 11 -20.03 -0.32 -21.10
C LEU A 11 -20.28 -1.81 -21.39
N ALA A 12 -19.31 -2.51 -21.99
CA ALA A 12 -19.37 -3.95 -22.23
C ALA A 12 -19.51 -4.73 -20.91
N ILE A 13 -18.71 -4.40 -19.89
CA ILE A 13 -18.83 -4.99 -18.54
C ILE A 13 -20.23 -4.75 -17.96
N LYS A 14 -20.73 -3.50 -18.03
CA LYS A 14 -22.06 -3.15 -17.50
C LYS A 14 -23.20 -3.89 -18.20
N ARG A 15 -23.01 -4.25 -19.47
CA ARG A 15 -23.98 -5.01 -20.27
C ARG A 15 -23.78 -6.53 -20.20
N ALA A 16 -22.73 -7.00 -19.51
CA ALA A 16 -22.28 -8.39 -19.55
C ALA A 16 -22.09 -8.90 -20.99
N ASP A 17 -21.61 -8.02 -21.88
CA ASP A 17 -21.41 -8.32 -23.29
C ASP A 17 -20.15 -9.17 -23.48
N SER A 18 -20.34 -10.42 -23.90
CA SER A 18 -19.26 -11.36 -24.20
C SER A 18 -18.94 -11.45 -25.70
N SER A 19 -19.57 -10.61 -26.54
CA SER A 19 -19.39 -10.63 -28.00
C SER A 19 -18.29 -9.68 -28.49
N LEU A 20 -17.80 -8.79 -27.62
CA LEU A 20 -16.73 -7.86 -27.94
C LEU A 20 -15.45 -8.61 -28.28
N ASN A 21 -14.90 -8.36 -29.48
CA ASN A 21 -13.57 -8.85 -29.83
C ASN A 21 -12.52 -8.02 -29.07
N LEU A 22 -11.75 -8.68 -28.20
CA LEU A 22 -10.77 -8.04 -27.32
C LEU A 22 -9.37 -7.93 -27.92
N ASP A 23 -9.09 -8.56 -29.06
CA ASP A 23 -7.73 -8.62 -29.62
C ASP A 23 -7.19 -7.21 -29.92
N GLU A 24 -8.00 -6.36 -30.57
CA GLU A 24 -7.63 -4.98 -30.87
C GLU A 24 -7.39 -4.14 -29.59
N TYR A 25 -8.22 -4.33 -28.56
CA TYR A 25 -8.05 -3.65 -27.27
C TYR A 25 -6.79 -4.10 -26.53
N ILE A 26 -6.42 -5.38 -26.67
CA ILE A 26 -5.19 -5.93 -26.09
C ILE A 26 -3.97 -5.31 -26.79
N ASP A 27 -3.96 -5.27 -28.12
CA ASP A 27 -2.84 -4.72 -28.88
C ASP A 27 -2.64 -3.22 -28.58
N ASP A 28 -3.72 -2.44 -28.61
CA ASP A 28 -3.71 -1.02 -28.22
C ASP A 28 -3.15 -0.83 -26.80
N TYR A 29 -3.59 -1.67 -25.85
CA TYR A 29 -3.12 -1.60 -24.47
C TYR A 29 -1.64 -1.97 -24.35
N LEU A 30 -1.18 -3.00 -25.04
CA LEU A 30 0.22 -3.43 -24.99
C LEU A 30 1.16 -2.38 -25.59
N GLU A 31 0.76 -1.72 -26.67
CA GLU A 31 1.53 -0.62 -27.26
C GLU A 31 1.60 0.60 -26.32
N TYR A 32 0.46 1.01 -25.77
CA TYR A 32 0.41 2.08 -24.77
C TYR A 32 1.28 1.75 -23.55
N ARG A 33 1.11 0.55 -22.99
CA ARG A 33 1.83 0.12 -21.78
C ARG A 33 3.33 0.04 -22.01
N ARG A 34 3.75 -0.45 -23.18
CA ARG A 34 5.17 -0.47 -23.57
C ARG A 34 5.76 0.93 -23.60
N SER A 35 5.02 1.89 -24.15
CA SER A 35 5.45 3.29 -24.24
C SER A 35 5.56 3.94 -22.86
N GLU A 36 4.59 3.71 -21.97
CA GLU A 36 4.65 4.18 -20.58
C GLU A 36 5.85 3.61 -19.81
N LEU A 37 6.06 2.28 -19.89
CA LEU A 37 7.16 1.61 -19.20
C LEU A 37 8.52 2.15 -19.64
N LYS A 38 8.68 2.49 -20.94
CA LYS A 38 9.90 3.09 -21.48
C LYS A 38 10.13 4.54 -21.03
N ALA A 39 9.07 5.26 -20.66
CA ALA A 39 9.15 6.64 -20.20
C ALA A 39 9.43 6.76 -18.69
N MET A 40 9.23 5.70 -17.91
CA MET A 40 9.49 5.68 -16.47
C MET A 40 10.98 5.80 -16.15
N ASN A 41 11.30 6.44 -15.02
CA ASN A 41 12.66 6.38 -14.49
C ASN A 41 12.97 4.99 -13.91
N HIS A 42 14.26 4.72 -13.67
CA HIS A 42 14.73 3.41 -13.19
C HIS A 42 13.99 2.91 -11.93
N TYR A 43 13.77 3.78 -10.94
CA TYR A 43 13.12 3.39 -9.68
C TYR A 43 11.60 3.21 -9.82
N GLU A 44 10.95 3.96 -10.70
CA GLU A 44 9.54 3.74 -11.04
C GLU A 44 9.34 2.41 -11.75
N LEU A 45 10.18 2.13 -12.76
CA LEU A 45 10.13 0.89 -13.53
C LEU A 45 10.39 -0.34 -12.64
N LEU A 46 11.37 -0.28 -11.73
CA LEU A 46 11.61 -1.37 -10.78
C LEU A 46 10.38 -1.67 -9.92
N ARG A 47 9.77 -0.64 -9.35
CA ARG A 47 8.58 -0.77 -8.49
C ARG A 47 7.41 -1.40 -9.25
N GLU A 48 7.20 -0.94 -10.47
CA GLU A 48 6.19 -1.43 -11.39
C GLU A 48 6.38 -2.91 -11.72
N LEU A 49 7.59 -3.29 -12.15
CA LEU A 49 7.90 -4.68 -12.49
C LEU A 49 7.75 -5.62 -11.29
N ILE A 50 8.24 -5.21 -10.12
CA ILE A 50 8.09 -6.00 -8.88
C ILE A 50 6.61 -6.22 -8.58
N SER A 51 5.76 -5.20 -8.68
CA SER A 51 4.32 -5.33 -8.45
C SER A 51 3.65 -6.27 -9.45
N GLU A 52 3.98 -6.17 -10.73
CA GLU A 52 3.39 -7.04 -11.77
C GLU A 52 3.80 -8.51 -11.59
N TYR A 53 5.08 -8.78 -11.28
CA TYR A 53 5.56 -10.13 -10.99
C TYR A 53 4.95 -10.69 -9.70
N ASN A 54 4.90 -9.89 -8.63
CA ASN A 54 4.28 -10.29 -7.38
C ASN A 54 2.80 -10.59 -7.56
N TYR A 55 2.05 -9.75 -8.28
CA TYR A 55 0.64 -10.01 -8.54
C TYR A 55 0.46 -11.31 -9.32
N SER A 56 1.21 -11.49 -10.41
CA SER A 56 1.14 -12.68 -11.26
C SER A 56 1.44 -13.97 -10.49
N TYR A 57 2.44 -13.94 -9.61
CA TYR A 57 2.81 -15.09 -8.79
C TYR A 57 1.88 -15.29 -7.60
N LYS A 58 1.50 -14.22 -6.89
CA LYS A 58 0.86 -14.30 -5.58
C LYS A 58 -0.66 -14.24 -5.58
N LYS A 59 -1.31 -13.83 -6.69
CA LYS A 59 -2.78 -13.69 -6.77
C LYS A 59 -3.57 -14.95 -6.40
N ARG A 60 -2.94 -16.13 -6.48
CA ARG A 60 -3.54 -17.43 -6.11
C ARG A 60 -3.50 -17.76 -4.61
N PHE A 61 -2.71 -17.04 -3.81
CA PHE A 61 -2.56 -17.33 -2.39
C PHE A 61 -3.59 -16.56 -1.56
N LYS A 62 -4.27 -17.29 -0.67
CA LYS A 62 -5.25 -16.72 0.26
C LYS A 62 -4.62 -16.01 1.47
N SER A 63 -3.36 -16.33 1.80
CA SER A 63 -2.64 -15.77 2.93
C SER A 63 -1.12 -15.91 2.76
N SER A 64 -0.35 -15.22 3.60
CA SER A 64 1.11 -15.39 3.70
C SER A 64 1.52 -16.77 4.23
N GLU A 65 0.66 -17.42 5.01
CA GLU A 65 0.95 -18.75 5.58
C GLU A 65 1.09 -19.80 4.48
N LEU A 66 0.29 -19.69 3.41
CA LEU A 66 0.42 -20.53 2.21
C LEU A 66 1.69 -20.24 1.39
N ILE A 67 2.37 -19.12 1.66
CA ILE A 67 3.66 -18.75 1.07
C ILE A 67 4.82 -19.16 2.01
N GLY A 68 4.51 -19.58 3.24
CA GLY A 68 5.48 -20.12 4.19
C GLY A 68 5.89 -19.17 5.31
N PHE A 69 5.18 -18.05 5.56
CA PHE A 69 5.48 -17.19 6.71
C PHE A 69 4.24 -16.63 7.42
N LYS A 70 4.39 -16.41 8.72
CA LYS A 70 3.34 -15.91 9.60
C LYS A 70 3.52 -14.43 9.88
N VAL A 71 2.40 -13.72 9.96
CA VAL A 71 2.33 -12.28 10.24
C VAL A 71 1.56 -12.09 11.53
N ARG A 72 2.02 -11.20 12.41
CA ARG A 72 1.44 -10.91 13.72
C ARG A 72 1.11 -9.42 13.86
N ILE A 73 0.20 -9.12 14.76
CA ILE A 73 -0.07 -7.75 15.17
C ILE A 73 1.21 -7.17 15.79
N GLY A 74 1.52 -5.93 15.43
CA GLY A 74 2.76 -5.25 15.79
C GLY A 74 3.87 -5.38 14.75
N ASP A 75 3.81 -6.33 13.82
CA ASP A 75 4.89 -6.53 12.85
C ASP A 75 5.05 -5.32 11.93
N VAL A 76 6.31 -4.90 11.75
CA VAL A 76 6.74 -3.94 10.74
C VAL A 76 7.06 -4.73 9.47
N VAL A 77 6.24 -4.55 8.45
CA VAL A 77 6.23 -5.37 7.23
C VAL A 77 6.59 -4.55 6.01
N TYR A 78 7.30 -5.16 5.05
CA TYR A 78 7.46 -4.62 3.71
C TYR A 78 6.39 -5.23 2.81
N VAL A 79 5.60 -4.37 2.15
CA VAL A 79 4.34 -4.76 1.50
C VAL A 79 4.31 -4.27 0.07
N ASP A 80 3.77 -5.08 -0.83
CA ASP A 80 3.40 -4.66 -2.18
C ASP A 80 1.93 -4.24 -2.26
N PHE A 81 1.71 -2.92 -2.26
CA PHE A 81 0.38 -2.32 -2.42
C PHE A 81 -0.11 -2.38 -3.89
N GLY A 82 0.81 -2.49 -4.87
CA GLY A 82 0.50 -2.38 -6.29
C GLY A 82 0.19 -0.93 -6.71
N LYS A 83 -0.30 -0.73 -7.93
CA LYS A 83 -0.70 0.60 -8.43
C LYS A 83 -1.75 1.22 -7.51
N ALA A 84 -1.61 2.52 -7.26
CA ALA A 84 -2.50 3.26 -6.37
C ALA A 84 -2.77 4.66 -6.93
N TYR A 85 -3.91 5.24 -6.55
CA TYR A 85 -4.24 6.61 -6.94
C TYR A 85 -3.45 7.63 -6.12
N ILE A 86 -3.47 8.89 -6.55
CA ILE A 86 -2.87 9.98 -5.78
C ILE A 86 -3.51 10.01 -4.38
N ASN A 87 -2.66 10.15 -3.35
CA ASN A 87 -2.98 10.10 -1.92
C ASN A 87 -3.13 8.69 -1.32
N GLU A 88 -2.92 7.64 -2.09
CA GLU A 88 -2.80 6.26 -1.59
C GLU A 88 -1.34 5.80 -1.63
N ALA A 89 -0.94 4.98 -0.67
CA ALA A 89 0.31 4.24 -0.74
C ALA A 89 0.22 3.18 -1.85
N GLY A 90 1.09 3.32 -2.84
CA GLY A 90 1.24 2.36 -3.95
C GLY A 90 2.61 1.69 -3.95
N PHE A 91 2.76 0.64 -4.75
CA PHE A 91 3.98 -0.14 -4.90
C PHE A 91 4.52 -0.64 -3.56
N GLN A 92 5.84 -0.75 -3.43
CA GLN A 92 6.46 -1.37 -2.26
C GLN A 92 6.79 -0.33 -1.19
N HIS A 93 6.10 -0.44 -0.05
CA HIS A 93 6.31 0.40 1.12
C HIS A 93 6.30 -0.43 2.40
N PHE A 94 6.88 0.15 3.45
CA PHE A 94 6.73 -0.41 4.78
C PHE A 94 5.32 -0.12 5.32
N ALA A 95 4.86 -0.96 6.25
CA ALA A 95 3.64 -0.76 7.00
C ALA A 95 3.73 -1.41 8.38
N ILE A 96 2.83 -1.05 9.30
CA ILE A 96 2.67 -1.74 10.59
C ILE A 96 1.36 -2.50 10.56
N VAL A 97 1.37 -3.76 11.02
CA VAL A 97 0.17 -4.56 11.24
C VAL A 97 -0.48 -4.15 12.55
N ILE A 98 -1.67 -3.59 12.48
CA ILE A 98 -2.43 -3.13 13.66
C ILE A 98 -3.63 -4.02 13.99
N GLY A 99 -3.98 -4.95 13.10
CA GLY A 99 -5.08 -5.88 13.31
C GLY A 99 -5.04 -7.02 12.31
N TYR A 100 -5.86 -8.04 12.57
CA TYR A 100 -5.95 -9.22 11.74
C TYR A 100 -7.39 -9.73 11.72
N PHE A 101 -7.94 -9.96 10.53
CA PHE A 101 -9.29 -10.49 10.37
C PHE A 101 -9.39 -11.32 9.08
N ASN A 102 -9.87 -12.56 9.21
CA ASN A 102 -10.13 -13.47 8.08
C ASN A 102 -8.99 -13.51 7.02
N SER A 103 -7.79 -13.86 7.44
CA SER A 103 -6.56 -13.91 6.61
C SER A 103 -6.07 -12.57 6.03
N LYS A 104 -6.73 -11.46 6.39
CA LYS A 104 -6.31 -10.10 6.03
C LYS A 104 -5.66 -9.41 7.23
N ALA A 105 -4.58 -8.69 6.96
CA ALA A 105 -3.97 -7.79 7.92
C ALA A 105 -4.57 -6.39 7.75
N LEU A 106 -5.00 -5.77 8.85
CA LEU A 106 -5.24 -4.34 8.90
C LEU A 106 -3.89 -3.66 9.10
N ILE A 107 -3.49 -2.82 8.16
CA ILE A 107 -2.16 -2.22 8.16
C ILE A 107 -2.22 -0.70 8.04
N VAL A 108 -1.17 -0.04 8.53
CA VAL A 108 -0.93 1.40 8.37
C VAL A 108 0.33 1.60 7.52
N PRO A 109 0.22 2.12 6.28
CA PRO A 109 1.39 2.40 5.44
C PRO A 109 2.31 3.45 6.06
N MET A 110 3.60 3.40 5.71
CA MET A 110 4.58 4.38 6.17
C MET A 110 5.50 4.89 5.05
N SER A 111 6.07 6.07 5.29
CA SER A 111 7.10 6.66 4.43
C SER A 111 8.24 7.24 5.26
N SER A 112 9.45 7.13 4.72
CA SER A 112 10.65 7.83 5.20
C SER A 112 10.85 9.20 4.54
N ASN A 113 9.85 9.72 3.80
CA ASN A 113 9.95 11.02 3.15
C ASN A 113 10.06 12.14 4.20
N GLN A 114 11.17 12.86 4.19
CA GLN A 114 11.45 13.92 5.18
C GLN A 114 10.45 15.07 5.14
N SER A 115 9.88 15.40 3.98
CA SER A 115 8.85 16.44 3.86
C SER A 115 7.58 16.05 4.62
N MET A 116 7.17 14.78 4.51
CA MET A 116 6.02 14.26 5.26
C MET A 116 6.32 14.22 6.76
N TYR A 117 7.54 13.84 7.13
CA TYR A 117 8.01 13.91 8.51
C TYR A 117 7.94 15.34 9.07
N ALA A 118 8.44 16.34 8.35
CA ALA A 118 8.42 17.73 8.78
C ALA A 118 6.99 18.28 8.97
N GLN A 119 6.06 17.91 8.09
CA GLN A 119 4.67 18.39 8.12
C GLN A 119 3.78 17.67 9.14
N SER A 120 4.22 16.53 9.67
CA SER A 120 3.40 15.72 10.58
C SER A 120 3.18 16.39 11.93
N TYR A 121 1.99 16.19 12.51
CA TYR A 121 1.62 16.74 13.81
C TYR A 121 2.51 16.21 14.94
N CYS A 122 2.99 17.10 15.79
CA CYS A 122 3.65 16.75 17.05
C CYS A 122 3.09 17.63 18.18
N PRO A 123 2.46 17.08 19.22
CA PRO A 123 1.89 17.89 20.31
C PRO A 123 2.92 18.81 20.97
N LYS A 124 4.17 18.35 21.07
CA LYS A 124 5.25 19.07 21.77
C LYS A 124 6.00 20.07 20.89
N THR A 125 6.14 19.80 19.60
CA THR A 125 7.05 20.58 18.74
C THR A 125 6.39 21.17 17.50
N PHE A 126 5.20 20.70 17.08
CA PHE A 126 4.50 21.22 15.92
C PHE A 126 2.99 20.90 15.96
N CYS A 127 2.24 21.64 16.78
CA CYS A 127 0.82 21.42 17.04
C CYS A 127 -0.10 21.71 15.85
N ASN A 128 0.36 22.44 14.84
CA ASN A 128 -0.40 22.72 13.61
C ASN A 128 -0.09 21.76 12.47
N GLY A 129 0.66 20.68 12.72
CA GLY A 129 0.98 19.69 11.70
C GLY A 129 -0.22 18.83 11.27
N LYS A 130 -0.02 18.07 10.20
CA LYS A 130 -1.01 17.14 9.64
C LYS A 130 -1.31 16.02 10.64
N LYS A 131 -2.54 15.98 11.16
CA LYS A 131 -2.98 15.01 12.18
C LYS A 131 -3.04 13.56 11.68
N HIS A 132 -3.21 13.36 10.38
CA HIS A 132 -3.20 12.03 9.76
C HIS A 132 -1.79 11.45 9.59
N LEU A 133 -0.73 12.22 9.85
CA LEU A 133 0.64 11.75 9.83
C LEU A 133 1.13 11.55 11.26
N PHE A 134 1.55 10.34 11.60
CA PHE A 134 2.08 10.00 12.93
C PHE A 134 3.59 9.73 12.86
N ARG A 135 4.39 10.47 13.63
CA ARG A 135 5.85 10.29 13.68
C ARG A 135 6.19 9.05 14.50
N LEU A 136 6.90 8.11 13.87
CA LEU A 136 7.50 7.01 14.63
C LEU A 136 8.78 7.50 15.31
N PRO A 137 9.09 7.02 16.52
CA PRO A 137 10.43 7.13 17.06
C PRO A 137 11.43 6.42 16.14
N GLN A 138 12.73 6.71 16.31
CA GLN A 138 13.76 5.93 15.64
C GLN A 138 13.70 4.49 16.18
N MET A 139 13.65 3.51 15.27
CA MET A 139 13.55 2.08 15.59
C MET A 139 14.61 1.32 14.79
N ASP A 140 15.16 0.25 15.36
CA ASP A 140 16.18 -0.56 14.67
C ASP A 140 15.66 -1.21 13.38
N ALA A 141 14.37 -1.56 13.37
CA ALA A 141 13.68 -2.10 12.19
C ALA A 141 13.59 -1.10 11.02
N LEU A 142 13.83 0.20 11.27
CA LEU A 142 13.68 1.27 10.30
C LEU A 142 14.98 2.07 10.17
N LYS A 143 15.62 2.00 9.01
CA LYS A 143 16.86 2.75 8.72
C LYS A 143 16.72 4.26 8.87
N HIS A 144 15.51 4.79 8.68
CA HIS A 144 15.21 6.22 8.68
C HIS A 144 14.01 6.54 9.56
N LYS A 145 13.99 7.76 10.09
CA LYS A 145 12.80 8.35 10.71
C LYS A 145 11.63 8.27 9.73
N SER A 146 10.52 7.74 10.22
CA SER A 146 9.38 7.40 9.37
C SER A 146 8.09 7.98 9.93
N VAL A 147 7.13 8.19 9.05
CA VAL A 147 5.76 8.58 9.40
C VAL A 147 4.77 7.55 8.94
N LEU A 148 3.75 7.29 9.76
CA LEU A 148 2.58 6.50 9.40
C LEU A 148 1.51 7.39 8.78
N PHE A 149 0.86 6.90 7.73
CA PHE A 149 -0.31 7.52 7.11
C PHE A 149 -1.58 6.92 7.73
N LEU A 150 -2.05 7.53 8.81
CA LEU A 150 -3.23 7.06 9.54
C LEU A 150 -4.52 7.18 8.74
N ASN A 151 -4.56 8.03 7.70
CA ASN A 151 -5.68 8.14 6.78
C ASN A 151 -5.67 7.09 5.66
N ASP A 152 -4.59 6.31 5.52
CA ASP A 152 -4.44 5.32 4.46
C ASP A 152 -4.45 3.87 5.00
N ILE A 153 -5.17 3.68 6.10
CA ILE A 153 -5.34 2.38 6.75
C ILE A 153 -6.21 1.50 5.88
N LYS A 154 -5.77 0.27 5.66
CA LYS A 154 -6.50 -0.68 4.81
C LYS A 154 -6.28 -2.12 5.22
N TYR A 155 -7.28 -2.95 4.93
CA TYR A 155 -7.14 -4.39 4.96
C TYR A 155 -6.43 -4.86 3.69
N ILE A 156 -5.37 -5.64 3.85
CA ILE A 156 -4.68 -6.31 2.74
C ILE A 156 -4.72 -7.82 2.91
N ASN A 157 -4.69 -8.55 1.79
CA ASN A 157 -4.33 -9.96 1.84
C ASN A 157 -2.87 -10.06 2.29
N THR A 158 -2.60 -10.89 3.30
CA THR A 158 -1.25 -11.09 3.84
C THR A 158 -0.26 -11.64 2.80
N ALA A 159 -0.73 -12.28 1.73
CA ALA A 159 0.09 -12.64 0.58
C ALA A 159 0.84 -11.45 -0.07
N ARG A 160 0.33 -10.21 0.10
CA ARG A 160 1.01 -8.99 -0.38
C ARG A 160 2.27 -8.63 0.41
N ILE A 161 2.44 -9.20 1.61
CA ILE A 161 3.63 -8.97 2.41
C ILE A 161 4.82 -9.68 1.72
N ILE A 162 5.92 -8.95 1.60
CA ILE A 162 7.18 -9.44 1.04
C ILE A 162 8.08 -9.92 2.18
N ASP A 163 8.13 -9.17 3.28
CA ASP A 163 9.10 -9.39 4.36
C ASP A 163 8.63 -8.80 5.70
N VAL A 164 9.15 -9.33 6.80
CA VAL A 164 8.94 -8.82 8.17
C VAL A 164 10.28 -8.29 8.69
N ARG A 165 10.37 -7.00 9.02
CA ARG A 165 11.63 -6.34 9.42
C ARG A 165 11.74 -6.02 10.91
N GLY A 166 10.66 -6.18 11.65
CA GLY A 166 10.66 -5.95 13.10
C GLY A 166 9.27 -6.07 13.68
N ASN A 167 9.14 -5.70 14.95
CA ASN A 167 7.88 -5.77 15.67
C ASN A 167 7.82 -4.63 16.71
N ILE A 168 6.65 -4.03 16.83
CA ILE A 168 6.28 -3.16 17.96
C ILE A 168 5.35 -3.97 18.84
N ASP A 169 5.73 -4.16 20.11
CA ASP A 169 4.88 -4.88 21.06
C ASP A 169 3.48 -4.24 21.11
N PRO A 170 2.40 -5.00 20.82
CA PRO A 170 1.03 -4.50 20.90
C PRO A 170 0.64 -3.93 22.27
N ASN A 171 1.33 -4.34 23.34
CA ASN A 171 1.09 -3.83 24.70
C ASN A 171 1.86 -2.55 25.02
N SER A 172 2.82 -2.16 24.16
CA SER A 172 3.65 -0.96 24.36
C SER A 172 2.82 0.33 24.32
N SER A 173 3.34 1.38 24.97
CA SER A 173 2.76 2.71 24.92
C SER A 173 2.67 3.25 23.49
N LEU A 174 3.71 3.02 22.67
CA LEU A 174 3.74 3.42 21.27
C LEU A 174 2.59 2.80 20.47
N PHE A 175 2.38 1.49 20.58
CA PHE A 175 1.33 0.81 19.83
C PHE A 175 -0.07 1.27 20.26
N LYS A 176 -0.28 1.45 21.57
CA LYS A 176 -1.52 2.00 22.12
C LYS A 176 -1.78 3.43 21.67
N GLU A 177 -0.74 4.26 21.60
CA GLU A 177 -0.84 5.64 21.09
C GLU A 177 -1.22 5.66 19.60
N ILE A 178 -0.59 4.82 18.78
CA ILE A 178 -0.95 4.66 17.36
C ILE A 178 -2.43 4.27 17.25
N SER A 179 -2.87 3.25 17.98
CA SER A 179 -4.25 2.77 17.95
C SER A 179 -5.24 3.87 18.36
N HIS A 180 -4.93 4.58 19.45
CA HIS A 180 -5.75 5.71 19.92
C HIS A 180 -5.86 6.83 18.88
N ARG A 181 -4.75 7.17 18.21
CA ARG A 181 -4.74 8.20 17.15
C ARG A 181 -5.57 7.82 15.93
N ILE A 182 -5.63 6.54 15.62
CA ILE A 182 -6.47 6.01 14.54
C ILE A 182 -7.94 6.18 14.89
N ASP A 183 -8.32 5.80 16.11
CA ASP A 183 -9.71 5.91 16.56
C ASP A 183 -10.20 7.36 16.61
N GLN A 184 -9.32 8.31 16.96
CA GLN A 184 -9.64 9.74 16.90
C GLN A 184 -9.90 10.26 15.47
N LEU A 185 -9.27 9.67 14.45
CA LEU A 185 -9.44 10.08 13.06
C LEU A 185 -10.68 9.47 12.39
N ARG A 186 -11.21 8.37 12.95
CA ARG A 186 -12.41 7.68 12.44
C ARG A 186 -13.72 8.44 12.67
N ILE A 187 -13.68 9.56 13.38
CA ILE A 187 -14.86 10.33 13.84
C ILE A 187 -14.94 11.70 13.12
N VAL A 188 -14.37 11.84 11.91
CA VAL A 188 -14.47 13.08 11.11
C VAL A 188 -15.26 12.83 9.84
#